data_AF-F9QCY1-F1
#
_entry.id   AF-F9QCY1-F1
#
_cell.length_a   1.000
_cell.length_b   1.000
_cell.length_c   1.000
_cell.angle_alpha   90.00
_cell.angle_beta   90.00
_cell.angle_gamma   90.00
#
_symmetry.space_group_name_H-M   'P 1'
#
loop_
_entity.id
_entity.type
_entity.pdbx_description
1 polymer ?
#
loop_
_entity_poly.entity_id
_entity_poly.type
_entity_poly.pdbx_seq_one_letter_code
_entity_poly.pdbx_strand_id
1 'polypeptide(L)'
;MTVKSTPIARALAAKMGIKIEDVKGTGIGGRILVEDIKNFKATPVVAPSQASTTQAAPVTPIKPTFEAHSEPVSPMRKAIAKAMTNSWENVAYTNLVHKVDMTRLWDLRASIKDLVFEKENIKLTFLPYIVKAVAIALKEFPKFAAKYNEKESTLEYPGSVNVGIAVDTEAGLMVPVINDANRLSILEVASEISRLASAARKRTIKPQEMKGAGFTITNYGSVGSLFGVPVINYPELAICGVGAIIDEPVIQNGQIVPGKVMYITVAADHRWIDGAEVGRFASRIKELLEKPEVLGVY
;
A
#
# COMPACT_ATOMS: atom_id res chain seq x y z
N MET A 1 -4.12 23.31 -39.60
CA MET A 1 -5.34 24.15 -39.56
C MET A 1 -5.46 24.89 -40.88
N THR A 2 -6.57 24.76 -41.60
CA THR A 2 -6.72 25.39 -42.93
C THR A 2 -6.99 26.90 -42.78
N VAL A 3 -6.07 27.75 -43.25
CA VAL A 3 -6.22 29.21 -43.23
C VAL A 3 -7.45 29.61 -44.06
N LYS A 4 -8.42 30.28 -43.43
CA LYS A 4 -9.66 30.74 -44.07
C LYS A 4 -9.37 32.03 -44.86
N SER A 5 -9.44 31.97 -46.18
CA SER A 5 -9.26 33.13 -47.08
C SER A 5 -10.26 33.09 -48.22
N THR A 6 -10.53 34.23 -48.86
CA THR A 6 -11.20 34.20 -50.17
C THR A 6 -10.24 33.69 -51.26
N PRO A 7 -10.73 33.08 -52.36
CA PRO A 7 -9.87 32.63 -53.46
C PRO A 7 -9.05 33.77 -54.08
N ILE A 8 -9.64 34.96 -54.18
CA ILE A 8 -9.00 36.15 -54.75
C ILE A 8 -7.86 36.66 -53.85
N ALA A 9 -8.02 36.66 -52.52
CA ALA A 9 -6.96 37.04 -51.60
C ALA A 9 -5.76 36.07 -51.66
N ARG A 10 -6.02 34.77 -51.83
CA ARG A 10 -4.96 33.75 -51.97
C ARG A 10 -4.18 33.88 -53.28
N ALA A 11 -4.88 34.13 -54.38
CA ALA A 11 -4.23 34.39 -55.67
C ALA A 11 -3.38 35.67 -55.64
N LEU A 12 -3.85 36.73 -54.98
CA LEU A 12 -3.09 37.97 -54.84
C LEU A 12 -1.84 37.79 -53.96
N ALA A 13 -1.94 37.07 -52.84
CA ALA A 13 -0.80 36.77 -51.98
C ALA A 13 0.29 35.99 -52.73
N ALA A 14 -0.09 34.97 -53.50
CA ALA A 14 0.84 34.21 -54.34
C ALA A 14 1.52 35.09 -55.41
N LYS A 15 0.76 36.01 -56.03
CA LYS A 15 1.30 36.95 -57.02
C LYS A 15 2.29 37.96 -56.41
N MET A 16 2.08 38.35 -55.16
CA MET A 16 2.95 39.30 -54.43
C MET A 16 4.08 38.60 -53.66
N GLY A 17 4.20 37.26 -53.73
CA GLY A 17 5.21 36.49 -53.00
C GLY A 17 5.03 36.48 -51.48
N ILE A 18 3.82 36.82 -51.00
CA ILE A 18 3.48 36.87 -49.58
C ILE A 18 2.95 35.49 -49.16
N LYS A 19 3.50 34.93 -48.08
CA LYS A 19 2.93 33.72 -47.47
C LYS A 19 1.64 34.10 -46.76
N ILE A 20 0.53 33.47 -47.17
CA ILE A 20 -0.80 33.78 -46.63
C ILE A 20 -0.92 33.52 -45.13
N GLU A 21 -0.06 32.67 -44.58
CA GLU A 21 -0.01 32.32 -43.16
C GLU A 21 0.54 33.46 -42.29
N ASP A 22 1.34 34.35 -42.88
CA ASP A 22 1.94 35.49 -42.19
C ASP A 22 0.96 36.69 -42.09
N VAL A 23 -0.17 36.62 -42.81
CA VAL A 23 -1.15 37.71 -42.89
C VAL A 23 -2.30 37.49 -41.91
N LYS A 24 -2.54 38.47 -41.03
CA LYS A 24 -3.68 38.47 -40.11
C LYS A 24 -4.94 38.94 -40.83
N GLY A 25 -5.94 38.07 -40.93
CA GLY A 25 -7.22 38.38 -41.60
C GLY A 25 -8.17 39.21 -40.73
N THR A 26 -8.84 40.19 -41.33
CA THR A 26 -9.77 41.10 -40.64
C THR A 26 -11.26 40.84 -40.94
N GLY A 27 -11.57 39.96 -41.89
CA GLY A 27 -12.94 39.61 -42.26
C GLY A 27 -13.68 38.73 -41.24
N ILE A 28 -15.01 38.58 -41.42
CA ILE A 28 -15.89 37.79 -40.54
C ILE A 28 -15.33 36.38 -40.30
N GLY A 29 -15.13 36.02 -39.04
CA GLY A 29 -14.57 34.73 -38.64
C GLY A 29 -13.06 34.58 -38.84
N GLY A 30 -12.31 35.70 -38.95
CA GLY A 30 -10.86 35.72 -39.14
C GLY A 30 -10.42 35.44 -40.58
N ARG A 31 -11.31 35.68 -41.55
CA ARG A 31 -11.03 35.40 -42.97
C ARG A 31 -10.15 36.49 -43.56
N ILE A 32 -9.09 36.10 -44.27
CA ILE A 32 -8.18 37.04 -44.96
C ILE A 32 -8.88 37.60 -46.22
N LEU A 33 -8.95 38.92 -46.29
CA LEU A 33 -9.50 39.69 -47.40
C LEU A 33 -8.37 40.23 -48.30
N VAL A 34 -8.74 40.74 -49.48
CA VAL A 34 -7.79 41.29 -50.45
C VAL A 34 -7.06 42.53 -49.89
N GLU A 35 -7.75 43.31 -49.07
CA GLU A 35 -7.20 44.51 -48.42
C GLU A 35 -6.11 44.17 -47.39
N ASP A 36 -6.25 43.05 -46.67
CA ASP A 36 -5.25 42.57 -45.71
C ASP A 36 -3.93 42.25 -46.41
N ILE A 37 -3.97 41.69 -47.63
CA ILE A 37 -2.79 41.40 -48.44
C ILE A 37 -2.14 42.68 -48.96
N LYS A 38 -2.94 43.66 -49.42
CA LYS A 38 -2.43 44.94 -49.93
C LYS A 38 -1.77 45.78 -48.84
N ASN A 39 -2.31 45.71 -47.62
CA ASN A 39 -1.83 46.45 -46.46
C ASN A 39 -0.76 45.69 -45.65
N PHE A 40 -0.40 44.47 -46.07
CA PHE A 40 0.62 43.68 -45.42
C PHE A 40 1.99 44.33 -45.62
N LYS A 41 2.57 44.86 -44.53
CA LYS A 41 3.96 45.32 -44.50
C LYS A 41 4.82 44.19 -43.97
N ALA A 42 5.67 43.65 -44.82
CA ALA A 42 6.67 42.68 -44.41
C ALA A 42 7.60 43.33 -43.36
N THR A 43 7.56 42.84 -42.13
CA THR A 43 8.56 43.20 -41.13
C THR A 43 9.88 42.52 -41.53
N PRO A 44 10.99 43.25 -41.72
CA PRO A 44 12.25 42.64 -42.11
C PRO A 44 12.75 41.68 -41.03
N VAL A 45 12.99 40.44 -41.42
CA VAL A 45 13.87 39.52 -40.69
C VAL A 45 15.30 39.98 -40.97
N VAL A 46 16.01 40.41 -39.92
CA VAL A 46 17.41 40.88 -40.00
C VAL A 46 18.37 39.69 -39.87
N ALA A 47 19.38 39.63 -40.76
CA ALA A 47 20.63 38.87 -40.56
C ALA A 47 21.75 39.48 -41.42
N PRO A 48 23.06 39.38 -41.07
CA PRO A 48 23.72 39.37 -39.76
C PRO A 48 24.80 40.48 -39.64
N SER A 49 25.05 41.02 -38.44
CA SER A 49 26.22 41.86 -38.13
C SER A 49 27.16 41.10 -37.20
N GLN A 50 28.44 41.01 -37.55
CA GLN A 50 29.50 40.47 -36.72
C GLN A 50 29.72 41.36 -35.49
N ALA A 51 29.10 40.99 -34.38
CA ALA A 51 29.51 41.37 -33.05
C ALA A 51 29.49 40.11 -32.21
N SER A 52 30.68 39.72 -31.73
CA SER A 52 30.99 38.68 -30.75
C SER A 52 30.01 37.51 -30.70
N THR A 53 30.46 36.34 -31.15
CA THR A 53 29.79 35.06 -30.92
C THR A 53 29.45 34.90 -29.43
N THR A 54 28.29 35.40 -29.02
CA THR A 54 27.54 34.86 -27.89
C THR A 54 27.05 33.53 -28.40
N GLN A 55 27.96 32.56 -28.31
CA GLN A 55 27.69 31.15 -28.37
C GLN A 55 26.32 30.96 -27.73
N ALA A 56 25.33 30.50 -28.50
CA ALA A 56 24.06 30.08 -27.92
C ALA A 56 24.46 29.18 -26.76
N ALA A 57 24.18 29.64 -25.53
CA ALA A 57 24.55 28.89 -24.35
C ALA A 57 24.02 27.48 -24.61
N PRO A 58 24.87 26.44 -24.58
CA PRO A 58 24.40 25.10 -24.83
C PRO A 58 23.18 24.94 -23.94
N VAL A 59 22.04 24.56 -24.51
CA VAL A 59 20.92 24.05 -23.73
C VAL A 59 21.50 22.85 -23.02
N THR A 60 22.04 23.08 -21.83
CA THR A 60 22.55 22.04 -20.98
C THR A 60 21.36 21.12 -20.82
N PRO A 61 21.45 19.85 -21.23
CA PRO A 61 20.41 18.91 -20.88
C PRO A 61 20.20 19.10 -19.37
N ILE A 62 18.98 19.40 -18.95
CA ILE A 62 18.63 19.32 -17.53
C ILE A 62 18.79 17.84 -17.20
N LYS A 63 20.02 17.45 -16.88
CA LYS A 63 20.28 16.16 -16.26
C LYS A 63 19.48 16.23 -14.98
N PRO A 64 18.55 15.30 -14.71
CA PRO A 64 18.01 15.18 -13.37
C PRO A 64 19.22 15.00 -12.45
N THR A 65 19.57 16.06 -11.73
CA THR A 65 20.69 16.06 -10.79
C THR A 65 20.17 15.40 -9.53
N PHE A 66 20.07 14.08 -9.57
CA PHE A 66 20.09 13.31 -8.35
C PHE A 66 21.47 13.56 -7.73
N GLU A 67 21.55 14.50 -6.79
CA GLU A 67 22.78 14.77 -6.06
C GLU A 67 23.08 13.57 -5.16
N ALA A 68 24.25 12.96 -5.37
CA ALA A 68 24.74 11.93 -4.49
C ALA A 68 24.99 12.54 -3.11
N HIS A 69 24.33 12.02 -2.09
CA HIS A 69 24.52 12.42 -0.70
C HIS A 69 24.54 11.19 0.20
N SER A 70 24.96 11.38 1.45
CA SER A 70 24.95 10.35 2.48
C SER A 70 24.38 10.93 3.77
N GLU A 71 23.59 10.13 4.48
CA GLU A 71 22.97 10.52 5.74
C GLU A 71 23.27 9.49 6.85
N PRO A 72 23.38 9.93 8.11
CA PRO A 72 23.60 9.01 9.22
C PRO A 72 22.36 8.16 9.49
N VAL A 73 22.53 6.84 9.59
CA VAL A 73 21.45 5.92 9.97
C VAL A 73 21.08 6.09 11.45
N SER A 74 19.80 6.29 11.73
CA SER A 74 19.30 6.47 13.11
C SER A 74 19.54 5.22 13.98
N PRO A 75 19.69 5.38 15.31
CA PRO A 75 19.87 4.24 16.22
C PRO A 75 18.76 3.19 16.11
N MET A 76 17.50 3.64 15.97
CA MET A 76 16.37 2.74 15.83
C MET A 76 16.43 1.95 14.52
N ARG A 77 16.83 2.59 13.41
CA ARG A 77 16.99 1.89 12.13
C ARG A 77 18.12 0.87 12.17
N LYS A 78 19.23 1.15 12.88
CA LYS A 78 20.30 0.18 13.14
C LYS A 78 19.80 -1.03 13.94
N ALA A 79 18.98 -0.80 14.97
CA ALA A 79 18.39 -1.88 15.75
C ALA A 79 17.45 -2.76 14.92
N ILE A 80 16.61 -2.15 14.07
CA ILE A 80 15.74 -2.87 13.13
C ILE A 80 16.59 -3.68 12.14
N ALA A 81 17.62 -3.08 11.53
CA ALA A 81 18.50 -3.77 10.59
C ALA A 81 19.16 -5.01 11.23
N LYS A 82 19.64 -4.89 12.46
CA LYS A 82 20.17 -6.03 13.23
C LYS A 82 19.13 -7.11 13.46
N ALA A 83 17.91 -6.74 13.85
CA ALA A 83 16.82 -7.70 14.07
C ALA A 83 16.40 -8.44 12.79
N MET A 84 16.31 -7.72 11.67
CA MET A 84 15.97 -8.30 10.36
C MET A 84 17.07 -9.23 9.84
N THR A 85 18.34 -8.85 10.00
CA THR A 85 19.49 -9.71 9.66
C THR A 85 19.44 -10.98 10.50
N ASN A 86 19.24 -10.84 11.81
CA ASN A 86 19.13 -11.99 12.72
C ASN A 86 17.98 -12.93 12.32
N SER A 87 16.83 -12.39 11.91
CA SER A 87 15.72 -13.22 11.42
C SER A 87 16.10 -13.97 10.14
N TRP A 88 16.71 -13.28 9.18
CA TRP A 88 17.09 -13.87 7.88
C TRP A 88 18.14 -14.98 8.01
N GLU A 89 19.12 -14.80 8.91
CA GLU A 89 20.17 -15.78 9.15
C GLU A 89 19.66 -17.02 9.90
N ASN A 90 18.63 -16.87 10.72
CA ASN A 90 18.17 -17.91 11.64
C ASN A 90 16.84 -18.55 11.25
N VAL A 91 16.27 -18.30 10.07
CA VAL A 91 14.96 -18.84 9.70
C VAL A 91 15.02 -19.48 8.31
N ALA A 92 14.53 -20.72 8.17
CA ALA A 92 14.33 -21.33 6.86
C ALA A 92 12.95 -20.93 6.32
N TYR A 93 12.85 -19.84 5.57
CA TYR A 93 11.55 -19.29 5.17
C TYR A 93 10.74 -20.22 4.27
N THR A 94 9.49 -20.48 4.67
CA THR A 94 8.42 -21.00 3.81
C THR A 94 7.23 -20.05 3.83
N ASN A 95 6.58 -19.87 2.68
CA ASN A 95 5.53 -18.88 2.51
C ASN A 95 4.40 -19.47 1.67
N LEU A 96 3.15 -19.34 2.15
CA LEU A 96 1.97 -19.68 1.35
C LEU A 96 1.00 -18.50 1.32
N VAL A 97 0.48 -18.22 0.12
CA VAL A 97 -0.48 -17.15 -0.14
C VAL A 97 -1.87 -17.77 -0.34
N HIS A 98 -2.87 -17.21 0.34
CA HIS A 98 -4.25 -17.60 0.20
C HIS A 98 -5.10 -16.41 -0.24
N LYS A 99 -5.93 -16.63 -1.24
CA LYS A 99 -6.99 -15.70 -1.66
C LYS A 99 -8.21 -15.89 -0.76
N VAL A 100 -8.76 -14.83 -0.19
CA VAL A 100 -9.90 -14.82 0.74
C VAL A 100 -11.03 -13.99 0.16
N ASP A 101 -12.24 -14.55 0.08
CA ASP A 101 -13.46 -13.81 -0.27
C ASP A 101 -13.96 -13.02 0.95
N MET A 102 -13.72 -11.72 0.93
CA MET A 102 -14.09 -10.80 1.99
C MET A 102 -15.50 -10.24 1.84
N THR A 103 -16.27 -10.64 0.82
CA THR A 103 -17.56 -10.01 0.47
C THR A 103 -18.53 -10.01 1.66
N ARG A 104 -18.72 -11.15 2.32
CA ARG A 104 -19.63 -11.24 3.47
C ARG A 104 -19.18 -10.40 4.65
N LEU A 105 -17.88 -10.38 4.95
CA LEU A 105 -17.34 -9.55 6.03
C LEU A 105 -17.41 -8.06 5.68
N TRP A 106 -17.21 -7.71 4.41
CA TRP A 106 -17.37 -6.36 3.90
C TRP A 106 -18.78 -5.84 4.15
N ASP A 107 -19.79 -6.61 3.74
CA ASP A 107 -21.20 -6.25 3.88
C ASP A 107 -21.62 -6.17 5.35
N LEU A 108 -21.22 -7.17 6.15
CA LEU A 108 -21.48 -7.17 7.59
C LEU A 108 -20.92 -5.92 8.25
N ARG A 109 -19.63 -5.63 8.04
CA ARG A 109 -18.98 -4.44 8.60
C ARG A 109 -19.69 -3.17 8.14
N ALA A 110 -20.04 -3.07 6.85
CA ALA A 110 -20.73 -1.91 6.30
C ALA A 110 -22.08 -1.66 6.98
N SER A 111 -22.81 -2.72 7.32
CA SER A 111 -24.13 -2.62 7.96
C SER A 111 -24.11 -2.13 9.41
N ILE A 112 -22.97 -2.24 10.12
CA ILE A 112 -22.90 -1.94 11.57
C ILE A 112 -21.89 -0.85 11.95
N LYS A 113 -20.91 -0.53 11.08
CA LYS A 113 -19.77 0.34 11.46
C LYS A 113 -20.20 1.71 11.99
N ASP A 114 -21.28 2.26 11.45
CA ASP A 114 -21.75 3.60 11.79
C ASP A 114 -22.49 3.57 13.14
N LEU A 115 -23.31 2.54 13.37
CA LEU A 115 -23.95 2.29 14.68
C LEU A 115 -22.93 2.05 15.80
N VAL A 116 -21.89 1.26 15.53
CA VAL A 116 -20.80 1.01 16.49
C VAL A 116 -20.05 2.30 16.79
N PHE A 117 -19.79 3.13 15.78
CA PHE A 117 -19.14 4.41 15.99
C PHE A 117 -20.00 5.36 16.83
N GLU A 118 -21.31 5.45 16.55
CA GLU A 118 -22.24 6.30 17.28
C GLU A 118 -22.38 5.89 18.76
N LYS A 119 -22.43 4.58 19.03
CA LYS A 119 -22.66 4.05 20.39
C LYS A 119 -21.39 3.94 21.23
N GLU A 120 -20.31 3.43 20.63
CA GLU A 120 -19.10 3.04 21.34
C GLU A 120 -17.92 3.98 21.07
N ASN A 121 -18.05 4.93 20.12
CA ASN A 121 -16.96 5.78 19.64
C ASN A 121 -15.73 4.97 19.13
N ILE A 122 -15.99 3.79 18.57
CA ILE A 122 -14.97 2.89 18.04
C ILE A 122 -15.08 2.83 16.51
N LYS A 123 -13.98 3.14 15.82
CA LYS A 123 -13.90 2.98 14.36
C LYS A 123 -13.68 1.50 14.02
N LEU A 124 -14.75 0.83 13.61
CA LEU A 124 -14.68 -0.56 13.20
C LEU A 124 -14.00 -0.69 11.83
N THR A 125 -12.84 -1.37 11.78
CA THR A 125 -12.09 -1.68 10.55
C THR A 125 -12.09 -3.20 10.31
N PHE A 126 -11.37 -3.69 9.29
CA PHE A 126 -11.25 -5.13 9.02
C PHE A 126 -10.19 -5.81 9.91
N LEU A 127 -9.18 -5.09 10.38
CA LEU A 127 -8.07 -5.65 11.15
C LEU A 127 -8.51 -6.35 12.47
N PRO A 128 -9.50 -5.86 13.24
CA PRO A 128 -10.00 -6.55 14.43
C PRO A 128 -10.55 -7.94 14.13
N TYR A 129 -11.26 -8.11 13.01
CA TYR A 129 -11.77 -9.41 12.57
C TYR A 129 -10.63 -10.36 12.18
N ILE A 130 -9.59 -9.84 11.50
CA ILE A 130 -8.39 -10.59 11.14
C ILE A 130 -7.64 -11.05 12.40
N VAL A 131 -7.43 -10.16 13.37
CA VAL A 131 -6.83 -10.51 14.67
C VAL A 131 -7.66 -11.59 15.36
N LYS A 132 -8.98 -11.47 15.37
CA LYS A 132 -9.87 -12.47 15.99
C LYS A 132 -9.79 -13.84 15.29
N ALA A 133 -9.81 -13.85 13.95
CA ALA A 133 -9.65 -15.07 13.16
C ALA A 133 -8.30 -15.76 13.42
N VAL A 134 -7.21 -14.98 13.44
CA VAL A 134 -5.88 -15.47 13.79
C VAL A 134 -5.84 -16.00 15.23
N ALA A 135 -6.40 -15.29 16.20
CA ALA A 135 -6.42 -15.72 17.59
C ALA A 135 -7.19 -17.03 17.80
N ILE A 136 -8.29 -17.23 17.07
CA ILE A 136 -9.03 -18.52 17.06
C ILE A 136 -8.15 -19.61 16.43
N ALA A 137 -7.57 -19.36 15.25
CA ALA A 137 -6.71 -20.33 14.58
C ALA A 137 -5.49 -20.71 15.43
N LEU A 138 -4.86 -19.76 16.15
CA LEU A 138 -3.72 -20.04 17.03
C LEU A 138 -4.06 -21.02 18.17
N LYS A 139 -5.32 -21.07 18.63
CA LYS A 139 -5.74 -22.09 19.61
C LYS A 139 -5.81 -23.49 19.02
N GLU A 140 -6.18 -23.60 17.75
CA GLU A 140 -6.25 -24.86 17.01
C GLU A 140 -4.86 -25.31 16.51
N PHE A 141 -3.96 -24.35 16.29
CA PHE A 141 -2.60 -24.54 15.78
C PHE A 141 -1.54 -23.91 16.71
N PRO A 142 -1.37 -24.41 17.95
CA PRO A 142 -0.57 -23.74 18.97
C PRO A 142 0.92 -23.62 18.62
N LYS A 143 1.45 -24.46 17.72
CA LYS A 143 2.84 -24.39 17.24
C LYS A 143 3.15 -23.06 16.54
N PHE A 144 2.16 -22.42 15.91
CA PHE A 144 2.35 -21.12 15.27
C PHE A 144 2.59 -19.98 16.26
N ALA A 145 2.20 -20.15 17.53
CA ALA A 145 2.47 -19.20 18.61
C ALA A 145 3.74 -19.55 19.41
N ALA A 146 4.36 -20.70 19.13
CA ALA A 146 5.53 -21.16 19.86
C ALA A 146 6.79 -20.36 19.48
N LYS A 147 7.85 -20.56 20.25
CA LYS A 147 9.20 -20.02 20.00
C LYS A 147 10.22 -21.12 20.14
N TYR A 148 11.26 -21.10 19.33
CA TYR A 148 12.37 -22.03 19.50
C TYR A 148 13.38 -21.48 20.51
N ASN A 149 13.62 -22.22 21.59
CA ASN A 149 14.71 -21.96 22.52
C ASN A 149 15.94 -22.77 22.10
N GLU A 150 16.91 -22.08 21.51
CA GLU A 150 18.16 -22.70 21.04
C GLU A 150 18.99 -23.33 22.16
N LYS A 151 18.97 -22.75 23.37
CA LYS A 151 19.81 -23.23 24.49
C LYS A 151 19.33 -24.57 25.02
N GLU A 152 18.02 -24.68 25.20
CA GLU A 152 17.38 -25.89 25.72
C GLU A 152 16.99 -26.87 24.60
N SER A 153 17.09 -26.45 23.33
CA SER A 153 16.61 -27.20 22.17
C SER A 153 15.13 -27.60 22.28
N THR A 154 14.29 -26.67 22.74
CA THR A 154 12.86 -26.89 22.98
C THR A 154 11.98 -25.88 22.24
N LEU A 155 10.79 -26.30 21.82
CA LEU A 155 9.71 -25.39 21.44
C LEU A 155 8.94 -24.94 22.69
N GLU A 156 8.97 -23.65 22.96
CA GLU A 156 8.25 -23.03 24.07
C GLU A 156 6.89 -22.52 23.60
N TYR A 157 5.82 -23.04 24.21
CA TYR A 157 4.45 -22.67 23.91
C TYR A 157 3.96 -21.62 24.92
N PRO A 158 3.33 -20.52 24.47
CA PRO A 158 2.87 -19.48 25.37
C PRO A 158 1.64 -19.91 26.15
N GLY A 159 1.49 -19.39 27.38
CA GLY A 159 0.29 -19.58 28.22
C GLY A 159 -0.91 -18.70 27.82
N SER A 160 -0.73 -17.77 26.89
CA SER A 160 -1.76 -16.84 26.39
C SER A 160 -1.63 -16.63 24.88
N VAL A 161 -2.74 -16.24 24.23
CA VAL A 161 -2.73 -15.92 22.78
C VAL A 161 -2.50 -14.43 22.60
N ASN A 162 -1.24 -14.04 22.55
CA ASN A 162 -0.83 -12.65 22.35
C ASN A 162 -0.48 -12.41 20.87
N VAL A 163 -1.07 -11.38 20.28
CA VAL A 163 -0.91 -11.06 18.85
C VAL A 163 -0.21 -9.72 18.70
N GLY A 164 0.95 -9.72 18.05
CA GLY A 164 1.65 -8.51 17.63
C GLY A 164 0.98 -7.89 16.41
N ILE A 165 0.86 -6.56 16.38
CA ILE A 165 0.36 -5.82 15.21
C ILE A 165 1.43 -4.85 14.73
N ALA A 166 1.81 -4.93 13.46
CA ALA A 166 2.78 -4.01 12.89
C ALA A 166 2.15 -2.63 12.69
N VAL A 167 2.77 -1.60 13.27
CA VAL A 167 2.36 -0.20 13.17
C VAL A 167 3.49 0.58 12.52
N ASP A 168 3.18 1.17 11.36
CA ASP A 168 4.10 2.08 10.67
C ASP A 168 4.14 3.44 11.37
N THR A 169 5.35 3.94 11.58
CA THR A 169 5.62 5.24 12.21
C THR A 169 6.75 5.93 11.46
N GLU A 170 6.85 7.25 11.56
CA GLU A 170 7.93 8.03 10.91
C GLU A 170 9.33 7.56 11.31
N ALA A 171 9.50 7.03 12.51
CA ALA A 171 10.80 6.52 12.95
C ALA A 171 11.08 5.14 12.30
N GLY A 172 10.04 4.34 12.07
CA GLY A 172 10.10 2.96 11.59
C GLY A 172 9.00 2.08 12.14
N LEU A 173 9.03 0.81 11.75
CA LEU A 173 8.00 -0.16 12.13
C LEU A 173 8.12 -0.55 13.60
N MET A 174 7.00 -0.51 14.31
CA MET A 174 6.86 -0.99 15.69
C MET A 174 5.85 -2.15 15.73
N VAL A 175 6.03 -3.11 16.64
CA VAL A 175 5.11 -4.24 16.83
C VAL A 175 4.56 -4.25 18.26
N PRO A 176 3.58 -3.38 18.59
CA PRO A 176 2.85 -3.49 19.84
C PRO A 176 1.99 -4.77 19.89
N VAL A 177 1.64 -5.20 21.10
CA VAL A 177 1.06 -6.52 21.39
C VAL A 177 -0.32 -6.39 22.01
N ILE A 178 -1.30 -7.06 21.40
CA ILE A 178 -2.64 -7.28 21.96
C ILE A 178 -2.55 -8.55 22.82
N ASN A 179 -2.71 -8.40 24.14
CA ASN A 179 -2.68 -9.53 25.07
C ASN A 179 -4.01 -10.28 25.08
N ASP A 180 -3.96 -11.60 25.24
CA ASP A 180 -5.14 -12.46 25.34
C ASP A 180 -6.19 -12.20 24.23
N ALA A 181 -5.72 -12.00 23.00
CA ALA A 181 -6.55 -11.62 21.86
C ALA A 181 -7.70 -12.61 21.58
N ASN A 182 -7.56 -13.86 22.01
CA ASN A 182 -8.61 -14.86 21.92
C ASN A 182 -9.80 -14.59 22.88
N ARG A 183 -9.56 -13.91 24.00
CA ARG A 183 -10.56 -13.58 25.03
C ARG A 183 -11.32 -12.28 24.74
N LEU A 184 -10.70 -11.36 24.01
CA LEU A 184 -11.28 -10.06 23.68
C LEU A 184 -12.41 -10.16 22.63
N SER A 185 -13.45 -9.34 22.77
CA SER A 185 -14.45 -9.13 21.72
C SER A 185 -13.84 -8.40 20.51
N ILE A 186 -14.55 -8.38 19.38
CA ILE A 186 -14.09 -7.67 18.18
C ILE A 186 -13.95 -6.17 18.46
N LEU A 187 -14.86 -5.60 19.28
CA LEU A 187 -14.82 -4.19 19.65
C LEU A 187 -13.68 -3.87 20.62
N GLU A 188 -13.40 -4.77 21.57
CA GLU A 188 -12.25 -4.64 22.47
C GLU A 188 -10.93 -4.71 21.69
N VAL A 189 -10.81 -5.63 20.74
CA VAL A 189 -9.66 -5.70 19.83
C VAL A 189 -9.53 -4.41 19.00
N ALA A 190 -10.64 -3.85 18.50
CA ALA A 190 -10.64 -2.61 17.72
C ALA A 190 -10.19 -1.39 18.55
N SER A 191 -10.65 -1.29 19.79
CA SER A 191 -10.22 -0.28 20.74
C SER A 191 -8.72 -0.40 21.03
N GLU A 192 -8.25 -1.63 21.28
CA GLU A 192 -6.86 -1.88 21.62
C GLU A 192 -5.90 -1.61 20.45
N ILE A 193 -6.25 -2.00 19.23
CA ILE A 193 -5.52 -1.63 18.01
C ILE A 193 -5.39 -0.10 17.92
N SER A 194 -6.49 0.63 18.13
CA SER A 194 -6.51 2.09 18.01
C SER A 194 -5.62 2.75 19.07
N ARG A 195 -5.70 2.26 20.31
CA ARG A 195 -4.90 2.72 21.44
C ARG A 195 -3.41 2.50 21.19
N LEU A 196 -3.01 1.27 20.85
CA LEU A 196 -1.63 0.88 20.59
C LEU A 196 -1.05 1.62 19.38
N ALA A 197 -1.80 1.74 18.29
CA ALA A 197 -1.36 2.47 17.10
C ALA A 197 -1.21 3.98 17.34
N SER A 198 -2.08 4.58 18.18
CA SER A 198 -1.91 5.96 18.63
C SER A 198 -0.67 6.12 19.50
N ALA A 199 -0.47 5.23 20.48
CA ALA A 199 0.68 5.29 21.38
C ALA A 199 2.02 5.11 20.65
N ALA A 200 2.09 4.18 19.68
CA ALA A 200 3.27 3.97 18.85
C ALA A 200 3.62 5.21 18.02
N ARG A 201 2.63 5.77 17.30
CA ARG A 201 2.84 6.98 16.49
C ARG A 201 3.19 8.22 17.32
N LYS A 202 2.61 8.37 18.52
CA LYS A 202 2.92 9.45 19.46
C LYS A 202 4.20 9.20 20.28
N ARG A 203 4.87 8.06 20.10
CA ARG A 203 6.05 7.63 20.87
C ARG A 203 5.80 7.57 22.38
N THR A 204 4.57 7.26 22.79
CA THR A 204 4.16 7.08 24.19
C THR A 204 3.92 5.61 24.54
N ILE A 205 4.18 4.69 23.61
CA ILE A 205 4.05 3.24 23.81
C ILE A 205 5.05 2.77 24.89
N LYS A 206 4.58 1.91 25.80
CA LYS A 206 5.41 1.40 26.89
C LYS A 206 6.23 0.18 26.42
N PRO A 207 7.44 -0.04 26.94
CA PRO A 207 8.25 -1.21 26.58
C PRO A 207 7.57 -2.57 26.81
N GLN A 208 6.68 -2.68 27.82
CA GLN A 208 5.94 -3.90 28.08
C GLN A 208 4.91 -4.22 26.99
N GLU A 209 4.35 -3.18 26.35
CA GLU A 209 3.36 -3.32 25.27
C GLU A 209 3.99 -3.76 23.95
N MET A 210 5.32 -3.87 23.90
CA MET A 210 6.10 -4.26 22.73
C MET A 210 6.69 -5.68 22.88
N LYS A 211 6.27 -6.43 23.90
CA LYS A 211 6.84 -7.74 24.25
C LYS A 211 5.75 -8.79 24.39
N GLY A 212 6.14 -10.04 24.19
CA GLY A 212 5.29 -11.20 24.52
C GLY A 212 4.33 -11.63 23.42
N ALA A 213 4.43 -11.08 22.20
CA ALA A 213 3.74 -11.65 21.05
C ALA A 213 4.22 -13.09 20.81
N GLY A 214 3.27 -13.98 20.53
CA GLY A 214 3.55 -15.33 19.99
C GLY A 214 3.44 -15.39 18.47
N PHE A 215 2.69 -14.45 17.88
CA PHE A 215 2.44 -14.36 16.45
C PHE A 215 2.20 -12.90 16.04
N THR A 216 2.74 -12.49 14.91
CA THR A 216 2.60 -11.11 14.39
C THR A 216 1.69 -11.05 13.17
N ILE A 217 0.94 -9.96 13.05
CA ILE A 217 0.20 -9.56 11.85
C ILE A 217 0.80 -8.26 11.30
N THR A 218 1.11 -8.24 10.02
CA THR A 218 1.53 -7.02 9.30
C THR A 218 0.56 -6.70 8.17
N ASN A 219 0.16 -5.42 8.06
CA ASN A 219 -0.89 -4.98 7.13
C ASN A 219 -0.34 -4.00 6.08
N TYR A 220 0.16 -4.55 4.98
CA TYR A 220 0.57 -3.78 3.80
C TYR A 220 -0.61 -3.38 2.90
N GLY A 221 -1.81 -3.91 3.14
CA GLY A 221 -3.04 -3.43 2.51
C GLY A 221 -3.38 -1.97 2.82
N SER A 222 -2.92 -1.46 3.97
CA SER A 222 -3.04 -0.06 4.34
C SER A 222 -2.37 0.92 3.37
N VAL A 223 -1.36 0.46 2.62
CA VAL A 223 -0.65 1.23 1.57
C VAL A 223 -0.97 0.72 0.15
N GLY A 224 -2.03 -0.07 0.00
CA GLY A 224 -2.52 -0.54 -1.30
C GLY A 224 -1.80 -1.76 -1.88
N SER A 225 -0.92 -2.41 -1.13
CA SER A 225 -0.23 -3.62 -1.61
C SER A 225 -1.16 -4.85 -1.56
N LEU A 226 -1.19 -5.64 -2.64
CA LEU A 226 -2.04 -6.82 -2.75
C LEU A 226 -1.55 -7.98 -1.87
N PHE A 227 -0.25 -8.25 -1.91
CA PHE A 227 0.41 -9.23 -1.06
C PHE A 227 1.89 -8.89 -0.93
N GLY A 228 2.54 -9.47 0.07
CA GLY A 228 3.97 -9.38 0.28
C GLY A 228 4.49 -10.63 0.97
N VAL A 229 5.81 -10.74 1.08
CA VAL A 229 6.49 -11.80 1.83
C VAL A 229 6.98 -11.18 3.14
N PRO A 230 6.24 -11.34 4.25
CA PRO A 230 6.63 -10.73 5.51
C PRO A 230 7.87 -11.43 6.11
N VAL A 231 8.75 -10.63 6.72
CA VAL A 231 9.91 -11.13 7.48
C VAL A 231 9.46 -11.42 8.91
N ILE A 232 9.81 -12.60 9.43
CA ILE A 232 9.41 -13.06 10.77
C ILE A 232 10.06 -12.19 11.85
N ASN A 233 9.28 -11.82 12.87
CA ASN A 233 9.78 -11.14 14.06
C ASN A 233 10.43 -12.15 15.02
N TYR A 234 11.68 -12.53 14.74
CA TYR A 234 12.42 -13.52 15.52
C TYR A 234 12.43 -13.16 17.03
N PRO A 235 12.19 -14.12 17.96
CA PRO A 235 12.15 -15.57 17.79
C PRO A 235 10.74 -16.18 17.60
N GLU A 236 9.75 -15.40 17.14
CA GLU A 236 8.48 -15.99 16.66
C GLU A 236 8.75 -16.98 15.52
N LEU A 237 7.89 -17.98 15.36
CA LEU A 237 8.04 -18.99 14.30
C LEU A 237 7.27 -18.68 13.02
N ALA A 238 6.32 -17.75 13.08
CA ALA A 238 5.46 -17.41 11.95
C ALA A 238 4.92 -15.98 12.04
N ILE A 239 4.52 -15.44 10.89
CA ILE A 239 3.91 -14.12 10.74
C ILE A 239 2.85 -14.16 9.63
N CYS A 240 1.76 -13.43 9.80
CA CYS A 240 0.74 -13.24 8.77
C CYS A 240 0.83 -11.83 8.18
N GLY A 241 0.98 -11.75 6.87
CA GLY A 241 0.85 -10.52 6.10
C GLY A 241 -0.55 -10.42 5.48
N VAL A 242 -1.18 -9.26 5.57
CA VAL A 242 -2.52 -9.01 4.99
C VAL A 242 -2.51 -7.87 3.96
N GLY A 243 -3.10 -8.16 2.81
CA GLY A 243 -3.17 -7.30 1.65
C GLY A 243 -4.34 -6.33 1.62
N ALA A 244 -4.39 -5.52 0.57
CA ALA A 244 -5.51 -4.65 0.28
C ALA A 244 -6.75 -5.48 -0.08
N ILE A 245 -7.92 -4.99 0.32
CA ILE A 245 -9.20 -5.54 -0.14
C ILE A 245 -9.58 -4.84 -1.44
N ILE A 246 -9.70 -5.61 -2.52
CA ILE A 246 -9.98 -5.10 -3.87
C ILE A 246 -11.23 -5.74 -4.47
N ASP A 247 -11.80 -5.07 -5.47
CA ASP A 247 -12.87 -5.64 -6.30
C ASP A 247 -12.29 -6.68 -7.26
N GLU A 248 -12.80 -7.90 -7.20
CA GLU A 248 -12.47 -8.98 -8.14
C GLU A 248 -13.71 -9.83 -8.45
N PRO A 249 -13.77 -10.52 -9.60
CA PRO A 249 -14.76 -11.56 -9.84
C PRO A 249 -14.58 -12.73 -8.86
N VAL A 250 -15.66 -13.15 -8.21
CA VAL A 250 -15.74 -14.32 -7.32
C VAL A 250 -16.84 -15.27 -7.78
N ILE A 251 -16.74 -16.54 -7.39
CA ILE A 251 -17.78 -17.54 -7.69
C ILE A 251 -18.69 -17.66 -6.48
N GLN A 252 -19.97 -17.32 -6.66
CA GLN A 252 -21.02 -17.54 -5.67
C GLN A 252 -22.15 -18.34 -6.31
N ASN A 253 -22.53 -19.47 -5.68
CA ASN A 253 -23.57 -20.37 -6.18
C ASN A 253 -23.38 -20.79 -7.66
N GLY A 254 -22.12 -20.98 -8.09
CA GLY A 254 -21.78 -21.35 -9.47
C GLY A 254 -21.81 -20.19 -10.48
N GLN A 255 -22.09 -18.96 -10.05
CA GLN A 255 -22.09 -17.77 -10.90
C GLN A 255 -20.89 -16.86 -10.61
N ILE A 256 -20.38 -16.20 -11.65
CA ILE A 256 -19.36 -15.16 -11.50
C ILE A 256 -20.06 -13.85 -11.13
N VAL A 257 -19.74 -13.32 -9.95
CA VAL A 257 -20.29 -12.07 -9.42
C VAL A 257 -19.16 -11.13 -8.97
N PRO A 258 -19.37 -9.80 -8.93
CA PRO A 258 -18.44 -8.90 -8.28
C PRO A 258 -18.30 -9.25 -6.79
N GLY A 259 -17.08 -9.30 -6.28
CA GLY A 259 -16.80 -9.57 -4.87
C GLY A 259 -15.62 -8.75 -4.35
N LYS A 260 -15.43 -8.83 -3.03
CA LYS A 260 -14.28 -8.24 -2.35
C LYS A 260 -13.27 -9.33 -2.04
N VAL A 261 -12.02 -9.14 -2.46
CA VAL A 261 -10.96 -10.14 -2.28
C VAL A 261 -9.79 -9.55 -1.52
N MET A 262 -9.25 -10.33 -0.58
CA MET A 262 -8.00 -10.05 0.13
C MET A 262 -7.04 -11.22 -0.05
N TYR A 263 -5.74 -10.93 -0.12
CA TYR A 263 -4.70 -11.96 -0.03
C TYR A 263 -4.08 -11.94 1.35
N ILE A 264 -3.88 -13.13 1.92
CA ILE A 264 -3.08 -13.33 3.13
C ILE A 264 -1.85 -14.15 2.79
N THR A 265 -0.69 -13.75 3.30
CA THR A 265 0.56 -14.52 3.22
C THR A 265 0.93 -14.99 4.61
N VAL A 266 1.03 -16.30 4.83
CA VAL A 266 1.61 -16.83 6.07
C VAL A 266 3.05 -17.25 5.77
N ALA A 267 4.00 -16.60 6.44
CA ALA A 267 5.39 -16.98 6.46
C ALA A 267 5.68 -17.76 7.74
N ALA A 268 6.47 -18.83 7.64
CA ALA A 268 6.86 -19.66 8.77
C ALA A 268 8.32 -20.11 8.65
N ASP A 269 8.90 -20.47 9.79
CA ASP A 269 10.19 -21.16 9.85
C ASP A 269 10.01 -22.66 9.55
N HIS A 270 10.43 -23.08 8.37
CA HIS A 270 10.27 -24.43 7.84
C HIS A 270 11.10 -25.47 8.61
N ARG A 271 12.00 -25.06 9.50
CA ARG A 271 12.65 -26.00 10.43
C ARG A 271 11.66 -26.60 11.44
N TRP A 272 10.58 -25.88 11.74
CA TRP A 272 9.64 -26.22 12.81
C TRP A 272 8.20 -26.41 12.33
N ILE A 273 7.80 -25.68 11.29
CA ILE A 273 6.44 -25.67 10.74
C ILE A 273 6.49 -26.08 9.27
N ASP A 274 5.83 -27.19 8.94
CA ASP A 274 5.81 -27.71 7.56
C ASP A 274 4.82 -26.97 6.67
N GLY A 275 5.05 -26.97 5.35
CA GLY A 275 4.17 -26.31 4.38
C GLY A 275 2.71 -26.76 4.47
N ALA A 276 2.44 -28.03 4.78
CA ALA A 276 1.08 -28.51 4.98
C ALA A 276 0.42 -27.92 6.24
N GLU A 277 1.18 -27.68 7.32
CA GLU A 277 0.69 -26.99 8.51
C GLU A 277 0.39 -25.52 8.18
N VAL A 278 1.28 -24.84 7.44
CA VAL A 278 1.06 -23.45 6.97
C VAL A 278 -0.22 -23.36 6.16
N GLY A 279 -0.43 -24.29 5.22
CA GLY A 279 -1.62 -24.33 4.36
C GLY A 279 -2.91 -24.52 5.16
N ARG A 280 -2.92 -25.44 6.12
CA ARG A 280 -4.09 -25.69 6.98
C ARG A 280 -4.38 -24.49 7.89
N PHE A 281 -3.37 -23.89 8.49
CA PHE A 281 -3.52 -22.70 9.34
C PHE A 281 -4.09 -21.50 8.55
N ALA A 282 -3.51 -21.20 7.38
CA ALA A 282 -3.99 -20.11 6.54
C ALA A 282 -5.39 -20.38 5.97
N SER A 283 -5.69 -21.63 5.60
CA SER A 283 -7.04 -22.05 5.19
C SER A 283 -8.05 -21.86 6.32
N ARG A 284 -7.66 -22.15 7.57
CA ARG A 284 -8.53 -21.93 8.72
C ARG A 284 -8.85 -20.45 8.93
N ILE A 285 -7.85 -19.57 8.82
CA ILE A 285 -8.06 -18.11 8.87
C ILE A 285 -9.02 -17.67 7.76
N LYS A 286 -8.80 -18.16 6.52
CA LYS A 286 -9.67 -17.89 5.37
C LYS A 286 -11.12 -18.29 5.66
N GLU A 287 -11.38 -19.50 6.13
CA GLU A 287 -12.73 -19.98 6.45
C GLU A 287 -13.45 -19.09 7.48
N LEU A 288 -12.72 -18.67 8.52
CA LEU A 288 -13.25 -17.80 9.57
C LEU A 288 -13.61 -16.41 9.05
N LEU A 289 -12.79 -15.85 8.15
CA LEU A 289 -13.04 -14.54 7.53
C LEU A 289 -14.17 -14.57 6.48
N GLU A 290 -14.32 -15.68 5.76
CA GLU A 290 -15.40 -15.91 4.78
C GLU A 290 -16.77 -16.17 5.43
N LYS A 291 -16.79 -16.50 6.72
CA LYS A 291 -17.99 -16.77 7.51
C LYS A 291 -17.98 -15.93 8.80
N PRO A 292 -18.05 -14.59 8.70
CA PRO A 292 -17.77 -13.71 9.83
C PRO A 292 -18.71 -13.89 11.03
N GLU A 293 -19.86 -14.56 10.85
CA GLU A 293 -20.79 -14.89 11.93
C GLU A 293 -20.18 -15.86 12.96
N VAL A 294 -19.18 -16.65 12.56
CA VAL A 294 -18.51 -17.61 13.45
C VAL A 294 -17.43 -16.97 14.33
N LEU A 295 -17.07 -15.71 14.09
CA LEU A 295 -16.08 -14.98 14.89
C LEU A 295 -16.62 -14.53 16.25
N GLY A 296 -17.92 -14.73 16.50
CA GLY A 296 -18.63 -14.29 17.69
C GLY A 296 -19.34 -12.95 17.48
N VAL A 297 -20.34 -12.68 18.34
CA VAL A 297 -21.11 -11.43 18.33
C VAL A 297 -20.31 -10.32 19.01
N TYR A 298 -20.47 -9.11 18.46
CA TYR A 298 -19.98 -7.81 18.90
C TYR A 298 -20.07 -7.54 20.40
#